data_AF-W5T150-F1
#
_entry.id   AF-W5T150-F1
#
_cell.length_a   1.000
_cell.length_b   1.000
_cell.length_c   1.000
_cell.angle_alpha   90.00
_cell.angle_beta   90.00
_cell.angle_gamma   90.00
#
_symmetry.space_group_name_H-M   'P 1'
#
loop_
_entity.id
_entity.type
_entity.pdbx_description
1 polymer ?
#
loop_
_entity_poly.entity_id
_entity_poly.type
_entity_poly.pdbx_seq_one_letter_code
_entity_poly.pdbx_strand_id
1 'polypeptide(L)'
;MQFSVNDINKNYHNFVKSGCMRSNCYILNPCAVLRRFDISTSVRWENYAYRCLNGEFEMSEVKIKGVLGYHFMATNVSFVLYDSLTLKDRGVEYEITSRRIFKKYLNY
;
A
#
# COMPACT_ATOMS: atom_id res chain seq x y z
N MET A 1 -15.73 -4.03 -0.93
CA MET A 1 -14.91 -3.88 0.30
C MET A 1 -13.79 -2.87 0.06
N GLN A 2 -13.49 -1.96 0.98
CA GLN A 2 -12.38 -0.99 0.85
C GLN A 2 -11.14 -1.59 1.51
N PHE A 3 -10.11 -1.90 0.72
CA PHE A 3 -8.82 -2.33 1.26
C PHE A 3 -8.32 -1.29 2.26
N SER A 4 -8.08 -1.72 3.49
CA SER A 4 -7.72 -0.85 4.60
C SER A 4 -6.59 -1.44 5.46
N VAL A 5 -5.97 -0.60 6.29
CA VAL A 5 -5.06 -1.02 7.36
C VAL A 5 -5.66 -2.13 8.22
N ASN A 6 -6.97 -2.07 8.50
CA ASN A 6 -7.66 -3.07 9.31
C ASN A 6 -7.64 -4.46 8.66
N ASP A 7 -7.73 -4.52 7.33
CA ASP A 7 -7.68 -5.79 6.59
C ASP A 7 -6.28 -6.41 6.65
N ILE A 8 -5.24 -5.57 6.61
CA ILE A 8 -3.86 -6.01 6.77
C ILE A 8 -3.58 -6.48 8.20
N ASN A 9 -4.00 -5.70 9.21
CA ASN A 9 -3.77 -6.03 10.60
C ASN A 9 -4.47 -7.33 11.01
N LYS A 10 -5.71 -7.55 10.55
CA LYS A 10 -6.44 -8.81 10.78
C LYS A 10 -5.73 -10.03 10.18
N ASN A 11 -4.99 -9.84 9.09
CA ASN A 11 -4.28 -10.90 8.37
C ASN A 11 -2.77 -10.93 8.64
N TYR A 12 -2.28 -10.12 9.60
CA TYR A 12 -0.86 -9.94 9.86
C TYR A 12 -0.11 -11.27 10.02
N HIS A 13 -0.57 -12.14 10.92
CA HIS A 13 0.08 -13.44 11.16
C HIS A 13 0.09 -14.33 9.93
N ASN A 14 -0.96 -14.27 9.10
CA ASN A 14 -1.03 -15.01 7.85
C ASN A 14 0.00 -14.49 6.84
N PHE A 15 0.17 -13.17 6.74
CA PHE A 15 1.15 -12.55 5.83
C PHE A 15 2.60 -12.76 6.27
N VAL A 16 2.85 -12.78 7.58
CA VAL A 16 4.16 -13.15 8.12
C VAL A 16 4.47 -14.62 7.80
N LYS A 17 3.51 -15.53 8.06
CA LYS A 17 3.67 -16.95 7.77
C LYS A 17 3.86 -17.24 6.27
N SER A 18 3.20 -16.48 5.39
CA SER A 18 3.33 -16.65 3.94
C SER A 18 4.54 -15.92 3.33
N GLY A 19 5.37 -15.25 4.13
CA GLY A 19 6.52 -14.49 3.65
C GLY A 19 6.16 -13.23 2.85
N CYS A 20 4.89 -12.80 2.89
CA CYS A 20 4.45 -11.56 2.23
C CYS A 20 4.81 -10.31 3.04
N MET A 21 5.08 -10.48 4.34
CA MET A 21 5.39 -9.43 5.30
C MET A 21 6.41 -9.93 6.34
N ARG A 22 7.21 -9.04 6.91
CA ARG A 22 8.06 -9.32 8.09
C ARG A 22 7.33 -9.01 9.39
N SER A 23 7.83 -9.52 10.51
CA SER A 23 7.24 -9.28 11.84
C SER A 23 7.28 -7.82 12.31
N ASN A 24 8.04 -6.95 11.63
CA ASN A 24 8.03 -5.51 11.84
C ASN A 24 7.08 -4.78 10.87
N CYS A 25 6.07 -5.46 10.33
CA CYS A 25 5.08 -4.96 9.38
C CYS A 25 5.62 -4.51 8.01
N TYR A 26 6.90 -4.79 7.72
CA TYR A 26 7.47 -4.49 6.40
C TYR A 26 6.89 -5.44 5.35
N ILE A 27 6.17 -4.89 4.36
CA ILE A 27 5.60 -5.67 3.25
C ILE A 27 6.73 -6.03 2.27
N LEU A 28 6.91 -7.33 2.02
CA LEU A 28 7.90 -7.86 1.07
C LEU A 28 7.31 -8.02 -0.33
N ASN A 29 6.03 -8.40 -0.41
CA ASN A 29 5.35 -8.64 -1.67
C ASN A 29 3.95 -8.02 -1.64
N PRO A 30 3.82 -6.73 -1.99
CA PRO A 30 2.53 -6.05 -1.94
C PRO A 30 1.52 -6.65 -2.92
N CYS A 31 1.94 -7.12 -4.10
CA CYS A 31 1.05 -7.81 -5.03
C CYS A 31 0.45 -9.09 -4.42
N ALA A 32 1.22 -9.84 -3.64
CA ALA A 32 0.72 -11.03 -2.94
C ALA A 32 -0.27 -10.67 -1.82
N VAL A 33 -0.04 -9.57 -1.10
CA VAL A 33 -1.00 -9.04 -0.12
C VAL A 33 -2.29 -8.60 -0.82
N LEU A 34 -2.20 -7.84 -1.92
CA LEU A 34 -3.36 -7.34 -2.66
C LEU A 34 -4.20 -8.46 -3.28
N ARG A 35 -3.58 -9.51 -3.82
CA ARG A 35 -4.30 -10.69 -4.35
C ARG A 35 -5.18 -11.39 -3.32
N ARG A 36 -4.85 -11.30 -2.02
CA ARG A 36 -5.65 -11.91 -0.95
C ARG A 36 -6.96 -11.17 -0.70
N PHE A 37 -7.10 -9.98 -1.26
CA PHE A 37 -8.30 -9.17 -1.21
C PHE A 37 -8.98 -9.08 -2.59
N ASP A 38 -8.64 -10.00 -3.50
CA ASP A 38 -9.14 -10.05 -4.88
C ASP A 38 -8.92 -8.72 -5.62
N ILE A 39 -7.81 -8.03 -5.33
CA ILE A 39 -7.44 -6.79 -6.01
C ILE A 39 -6.56 -7.13 -7.21
N SER A 40 -6.91 -6.54 -8.37
CA SER A 40 -6.10 -6.69 -9.57
C SER A 40 -4.71 -6.17 -9.32
N THR A 41 -3.71 -7.02 -9.56
CA THR A 41 -2.32 -6.58 -9.63
C THR A 41 -1.98 -6.08 -11.03
N SER A 42 -2.96 -5.59 -11.80
CA SER A 42 -2.69 -4.83 -13.02
C SER A 42 -2.00 -3.53 -12.59
N VAL A 43 -0.67 -3.56 -12.62
CA VAL A 43 0.20 -2.49 -12.20
C VAL A 43 0.50 -1.60 -13.39
N ARG A 44 0.27 -0.29 -13.25
CA ARG A 44 0.76 0.70 -14.20
C ARG A 44 1.79 1.62 -13.56
N TRP A 45 2.81 1.95 -14.33
CA TRP A 45 3.68 3.07 -14.04
C TRP A 45 3.06 4.32 -14.67
N GLU A 46 2.88 5.36 -13.86
CA GLU A 46 2.28 6.62 -14.30
C GLU A 46 3.22 7.77 -13.90
N ASN A 47 3.17 8.86 -14.67
CA ASN A 47 3.92 10.09 -14.36
C ASN A 47 3.52 10.65 -13.00
N TYR A 48 4.33 11.52 -12.37
CA TYR A 48 4.05 12.08 -11.03
C TYR A 48 2.76 12.92 -10.93
N ALA A 49 2.32 13.53 -12.03
CA ALA A 49 1.13 14.36 -12.07
C ALA A 49 -0.20 13.57 -12.12
N TYR A 50 -0.13 12.26 -12.40
CA TYR A 50 -1.30 11.41 -12.49
C TYR A 50 -2.06 11.35 -11.16
N ARG A 51 -3.38 11.44 -11.24
CA ARG A 51 -4.30 11.26 -10.13
C ARG A 51 -5.16 10.03 -10.36
N CYS A 52 -5.29 9.19 -9.34
CA CYS A 52 -6.09 7.97 -9.40
C CYS A 52 -7.53 8.27 -9.83
N LEU A 53 -8.05 7.48 -10.76
CA LEU A 53 -9.46 7.52 -11.14
C LEU A 53 -10.32 6.75 -10.12
N ASN A 54 -11.65 6.83 -10.27
CA ASN A 54 -12.55 6.00 -9.47
C ASN A 54 -12.23 4.51 -9.66
N GLY A 55 -12.08 3.80 -8.55
CA GLY A 55 -11.66 2.40 -8.56
C GLY A 55 -10.15 2.19 -8.67
N GLU A 56 -9.34 3.23 -8.64
CA GLU A 56 -7.88 3.11 -8.60
C GLU A 56 -7.30 3.51 -7.24
N PHE A 57 -6.10 3.06 -6.95
CA PHE A 57 -5.31 3.56 -5.83
C PHE A 57 -3.83 3.57 -6.17
N GLU A 58 -3.11 4.52 -5.58
CA GLU A 58 -1.67 4.60 -5.64
C GLU A 58 -1.11 3.79 -4.49
N MET A 59 -0.13 2.94 -4.78
CA MET A 59 0.74 2.37 -3.77
C MET A 59 2.15 2.90 -3.97
N SER A 60 2.67 3.53 -2.92
CA SER A 60 3.95 4.24 -2.92
C SER A 60 4.90 3.58 -1.93
N GLU A 61 6.10 3.29 -2.39
CA GLU A 61 7.25 3.01 -1.54
C GLU A 61 7.76 4.34 -1.00
N VAL A 62 7.92 4.41 0.32
CA VAL A 62 8.34 5.62 1.03
C VAL A 62 9.59 5.34 1.87
N LYS A 63 10.49 6.32 1.91
CA LYS A 63 11.70 6.32 2.71
C LYS A 63 11.61 7.40 3.77
N ILE A 64 11.69 7.01 5.03
CA ILE A 64 11.73 7.94 6.16
C ILE A 64 13.20 8.18 6.51
N LYS A 65 13.55 9.46 6.70
CA LYS A 65 14.92 9.84 7.07
C LYS A 65 15.29 9.22 8.42
N GLY A 66 16.44 8.54 8.47
CA GLY A 66 16.92 7.90 9.70
C GLY A 66 16.27 6.56 10.07
N VAL A 67 15.28 6.08 9.30
CA VAL A 67 14.69 4.74 9.48
C VAL A 67 15.29 3.76 8.48
N LEU A 68 15.73 2.60 8.96
CA LEU A 68 16.25 1.53 8.10
C LEU A 68 15.10 0.87 7.32
N GLY A 69 15.35 0.61 6.03
CA GLY A 69 14.36 0.01 5.12
C GLY A 69 13.47 1.04 4.42
N TYR A 70 12.43 0.52 3.78
CA TYR A 70 11.40 1.28 3.08
C TYR A 70 10.05 0.97 3.72
N HIS A 71 9.01 1.71 3.38
CA HIS A 71 7.65 1.38 3.80
C HIS A 71 6.72 1.50 2.62
N PHE A 72 5.57 0.85 2.67
CA PHE A 72 4.54 1.02 1.66
C PHE A 72 3.38 1.80 2.23
N MET A 73 2.88 2.73 1.44
CA MET A 73 1.63 3.46 1.69
C MET A 73 0.70 3.22 0.52
N ALA A 74 -0.60 3.09 0.78
CA ALA A 74 -1.62 3.07 -0.25
C ALA A 74 -2.59 4.24 -0.02
N THR A 75 -2.88 4.99 -1.09
CA THR A 75 -3.78 6.13 -1.05
C THR A 75 -4.68 6.15 -2.26
N ASN A 76 -5.88 6.73 -2.13
CA ASN A 76 -6.74 7.07 -3.25
C ASN A 76 -7.19 8.51 -3.05
N VAL A 77 -6.85 9.40 -3.98
CA VAL A 77 -7.26 10.81 -4.08
C VAL A 77 -7.25 11.56 -2.73
N SER A 78 -8.27 11.37 -1.90
CA SER A 78 -8.46 12.02 -0.60
C SER A 78 -8.22 11.12 0.63
N PHE A 79 -8.12 9.80 0.47
CA PHE A 79 -8.08 8.84 1.57
C PHE A 79 -6.78 8.04 1.64
N VAL A 80 -6.29 7.84 2.86
CA VAL A 80 -5.26 6.85 3.16
C VAL A 80 -5.93 5.48 3.28
N LEU A 81 -5.55 4.55 2.41
CA LEU A 81 -6.02 3.17 2.44
C LEU A 81 -5.10 2.32 3.32
N TYR A 82 -3.78 2.53 3.21
CA TYR A 82 -2.79 1.86 4.02
C TYR A 82 -1.65 2.81 4.40
N ASP A 83 -1.33 2.84 5.68
CA ASP A 83 -0.17 3.51 6.22
C ASP A 83 0.29 2.75 7.47
N SER A 84 1.28 1.88 7.29
CA SER A 84 1.76 0.98 8.35
C SER A 84 2.25 1.70 9.61
N LEU A 85 2.68 2.95 9.47
CA LEU A 85 3.29 3.72 10.54
C LEU A 85 2.51 5.00 10.87
N THR A 86 1.30 5.15 10.32
CA THR A 86 0.48 6.38 10.48
C THR A 86 1.28 7.65 10.16
N LEU A 87 2.18 7.58 9.16
CA LEU A 87 3.07 8.66 8.74
C LEU A 87 2.29 9.93 8.43
N LYS A 88 1.17 9.81 7.71
CA LYS A 88 0.37 10.98 7.32
C LYS A 88 -0.30 11.64 8.53
N ASP A 89 -0.91 10.84 9.41
CA ASP A 89 -1.59 11.34 10.62
C ASP A 89 -0.62 11.94 11.64
N ARG A 90 0.61 11.41 11.69
CA ARG A 90 1.70 11.91 12.56
C ARG A 90 2.46 13.09 11.95
N GLY A 91 2.19 13.47 10.70
CA GLY A 91 2.94 14.50 9.99
C GLY A 91 4.43 14.16 9.81
N VAL A 92 4.78 12.87 9.71
CA VAL A 92 6.16 12.42 9.53
C VAL A 92 6.59 12.72 8.10
N GLU A 93 7.74 13.38 7.93
CA GLU A 93 8.34 13.59 6.62
C GLU A 93 8.89 12.27 6.04
N TYR A 94 8.51 11.98 4.80
CA TYR A 94 9.01 10.85 4.04
C TYR A 94 9.18 11.23 2.56
N GLU A 95 10.11 10.55 1.90
CA GLU A 95 10.32 10.66 0.46
C GLU A 95 9.61 9.50 -0.24
N ILE A 96 8.90 9.75 -1.34
CA ILE A 96 8.35 8.69 -2.19
C ILE A 96 9.46 8.24 -3.16
N THR A 97 9.93 7.00 -3.03
CA THR A 97 11.02 6.45 -3.85
C THR A 97 10.50 5.70 -5.07
N SER A 98 9.25 5.22 -5.02
CA SER A 98 8.59 4.55 -6.13
C SER A 98 7.09 4.62 -5.94
N ARG A 99 6.31 4.71 -7.02
CA ARG A 99 4.85 4.67 -6.98
C ARG A 99 4.26 3.84 -8.10
N ARG A 100 3.14 3.20 -7.85
CA ARG A 100 2.42 2.35 -8.82
C ARG A 100 0.92 2.53 -8.66
N ILE A 101 0.21 2.58 -9.77
CA ILE A 101 -1.25 2.66 -9.77
C ILE A 101 -1.83 1.25 -9.94
N PHE A 102 -2.79 0.94 -9.07
CA PHE A 102 -3.54 -0.31 -9.07
C PHE A 102 -5.00 -0.06 -9.35
N LYS A 103 -5.63 -0.98 -10.07
CA LYS A 103 -7.08 -1.02 -10.25
C LYS A 103 -7.70 -1.96 -9.23
N LYS A 104 -8.58 -1.41 -8.40
CA LYS A 104 -9.55 -2.17 -7.62
C LYS A 104 -10.59 -2.73 -8.59
N TYR A 105 -10.82 -4.04 -8.60
CA TYR A 105 -11.88 -4.59 -9.44
C TYR A 105 -13.23 -3.96 -9.06
N LEU A 106 -13.98 -3.55 -10.08
CA LEU A 106 -15.44 -3.47 -10.02
C LEU A 106 -15.91 -4.91 -10.19
N ASN A 107 -16.48 -5.50 -9.15
CA ASN A 107 -17.33 -6.68 -9.36
C ASN A 107 -18.46 -6.21 -10.30
N TYR A 108 -18.53 -6.82 -11.48
CA TYR A 108 -19.77 -6.85 -12.26
C TYR A 108 -20.67 -7.93 -11.66
#